data_AF-A0A533T8J7-F1
#
_entry.id   AF-A0A533T8J7-F1
#
_cell.length_a   1.000
_cell.length_b   1.000
_cell.length_c   1.000
_cell.angle_alpha   90.00
_cell.angle_beta   90.00
_cell.angle_gamma   90.00
#
_symmetry.space_group_name_H-M   'P 1'
#
loop_
_entity.id
_entity.type
_entity.pdbx_description
1 polymer ?
#
loop_
_entity_poly.entity_id
_entity_poly.type
_entity_poly.pdbx_seq_one_letter_code
_entity_poly.pdbx_strand_id
1 'polypeptide(L)'
;MMECQIFYNNNLRKTMKKTMMMVLTATMLGIGSIASAATDYSRYSDTQLGGLRAKIQKASSEEQIAYRHEWHKRLAELGPDKGEYSFRSSEGDRKGRHGGINRWKEKLGLNESQSAKLKELREKQFSLVVAERKELVSLNRQLHDESFKESPDKNKIDELSEKIGKKHAALARLKSSHLSELASILTPAQRDKMQTIRDARELRGHYGRRLE
;
A
#
# COMPACT_ATOMS: atom_id res chain seq x y z
N MET A 1 35.97 31.98 -43.53
CA MET A 1 35.95 31.10 -44.71
C MET A 1 37.07 30.09 -44.52
N MET A 2 36.75 28.79 -44.56
CA MET A 2 37.67 27.65 -44.48
C MET A 2 38.43 27.61 -43.13
N GLU A 3 38.02 26.84 -42.13
CA GLU A 3 38.39 25.44 -41.99
C GLU A 3 37.57 24.80 -40.84
N CYS A 4 36.45 24.13 -41.15
CA CYS A 4 35.77 23.28 -40.16
C CYS A 4 34.96 22.15 -40.84
N GLN A 5 35.54 21.53 -41.87
CA GLN A 5 34.85 20.55 -42.73
C GLN A 5 35.58 19.23 -42.86
N ILE A 6 36.37 18.83 -41.86
CA ILE A 6 37.16 17.58 -41.89
C ILE A 6 36.81 16.60 -40.76
N PHE A 7 35.93 16.95 -39.80
CA PHE A 7 35.65 16.05 -38.67
C PHE A 7 34.47 15.08 -38.84
N TYR A 8 33.84 15.03 -40.02
CA TYR A 8 32.59 14.28 -40.22
C TYR A 8 32.73 12.91 -40.92
N ASN A 9 33.94 12.39 -41.11
CA ASN A 9 34.15 11.20 -41.96
C ASN A 9 34.95 10.03 -41.35
N ASN A 10 35.07 9.93 -40.02
CA ASN A 10 35.82 8.83 -39.38
C ASN A 10 35.08 8.02 -38.30
N ASN A 11 33.82 8.35 -37.96
CA ASN A 11 33.08 7.60 -36.92
C ASN A 11 32.07 6.56 -37.46
N LEU A 12 31.85 6.49 -38.78
CA LEU A 12 30.89 5.56 -39.40
C LEU A 12 31.48 4.21 -39.82
N ARG A 13 32.80 3.98 -39.69
CA ARG A 13 33.44 2.69 -40.00
C ARG A 13 33.74 1.80 -38.80
N LYS A 14 33.58 2.28 -37.56
CA LYS A 14 33.92 1.52 -36.34
C LYS A 14 32.76 0.74 -35.72
N THR A 15 31.52 0.97 -36.17
CA THR A 15 30.32 0.37 -35.56
C THR A 15 29.78 -0.85 -36.28
N MET A 16 30.13 -1.12 -37.54
CA MET A 16 29.62 -2.29 -38.27
C MET A 16 30.38 -3.61 -38.04
N LYS A 17 31.54 -3.61 -37.39
CA LYS A 17 32.30 -4.85 -37.12
C LYS A 17 31.97 -5.53 -35.79
N LYS A 18 31.27 -4.84 -34.88
CA LYS A 18 30.87 -5.43 -33.59
C LYS A 18 29.48 -6.09 -33.62
N THR A 19 28.66 -5.79 -34.62
CA THR A 19 27.30 -6.34 -34.73
C THR A 19 27.26 -7.69 -35.47
N MET A 20 28.32 -8.06 -36.19
CA MET A 20 28.32 -9.27 -37.03
C MET A 20 29.12 -10.45 -36.45
N MET A 21 29.69 -10.29 -35.24
CA MET A 21 30.47 -11.34 -34.56
C MET A 21 29.86 -11.75 -33.20
N MET A 22 28.54 -11.60 -33.06
CA MET A 22 27.74 -12.27 -32.01
C MET A 22 26.55 -13.02 -32.64
N VAL A 23 26.76 -13.62 -33.81
CA VAL A 23 25.74 -14.45 -34.49
C VAL A 23 26.17 -15.93 -34.59
N LEU A 24 27.38 -16.31 -34.16
CA LEU A 24 27.90 -17.64 -34.49
C LEU A 24 28.88 -18.19 -33.46
N THR A 25 28.45 -18.42 -32.21
CA THR A 25 29.01 -19.49 -31.33
C THR A 25 28.30 -19.55 -29.97
N ALA A 26 27.41 -20.53 -29.80
CA ALA A 26 26.94 -21.20 -28.57
C ALA A 26 25.49 -21.68 -28.77
N THR A 27 25.26 -22.74 -29.55
CA THR A 27 25.12 -24.11 -29.03
C THR A 27 24.04 -24.23 -27.94
N MET A 28 22.89 -24.78 -28.35
CA MET A 28 22.08 -25.74 -27.60
C MET A 28 21.92 -25.54 -26.08
N LEU A 29 20.89 -24.80 -25.70
CA LEU A 29 19.94 -25.31 -24.72
C LEU A 29 18.55 -25.00 -25.27
N GLY A 30 17.74 -26.04 -25.43
CA GLY A 30 16.34 -25.90 -25.78
C GLY A 30 15.69 -24.97 -24.77
N ILE A 31 15.34 -23.76 -25.22
CA ILE A 31 14.27 -22.99 -24.60
C ILE A 31 13.01 -23.72 -25.02
N GLY A 32 12.75 -24.85 -24.36
CA GLY A 32 11.37 -25.17 -24.07
C GLY A 32 10.81 -23.87 -23.51
N SER A 33 9.78 -23.34 -24.16
CA SER A 33 8.86 -22.50 -23.43
C SER A 33 8.43 -23.38 -22.27
N ILE A 34 9.12 -23.25 -21.13
CA ILE A 34 8.60 -23.69 -19.86
C ILE A 34 7.39 -22.78 -19.78
N ALA A 35 6.25 -23.26 -20.26
CA ALA A 35 4.96 -22.73 -19.85
C ALA A 35 5.14 -22.62 -18.34
N SER A 36 5.25 -21.38 -17.85
CA SER A 36 5.48 -21.14 -16.45
C SER A 36 4.22 -21.69 -15.81
N ALA A 37 4.29 -22.95 -15.38
CA ALA A 37 3.18 -23.62 -14.77
C ALA A 37 2.98 -22.81 -13.50
N ALA A 38 2.00 -21.91 -13.53
CA ALA A 38 1.73 -20.99 -12.46
C ALA A 38 1.76 -21.81 -11.16
N THR A 39 2.67 -21.44 -10.25
CA THR A 39 2.92 -22.23 -9.06
C THR A 39 1.58 -22.48 -8.36
N ASP A 40 1.21 -23.75 -8.18
CA ASP A 40 -0.04 -24.13 -7.51
C ASP A 40 0.08 -23.81 -6.01
N TYR A 41 -0.45 -22.64 -5.64
CA TYR A 41 -0.42 -22.14 -4.27
C TYR A 41 -1.40 -22.87 -3.33
N SER A 42 -2.28 -23.73 -3.85
CA SER A 42 -3.29 -24.44 -3.04
C SER A 42 -2.67 -25.36 -1.98
N ARG A 43 -1.45 -25.84 -2.20
CA ARG A 43 -0.73 -26.76 -1.29
C ARG A 43 -0.04 -26.05 -0.11
N TYR A 44 0.08 -24.72 -0.16
CA TYR A 44 0.78 -23.97 0.89
C TYR A 44 -0.16 -23.73 2.07
N SER A 45 0.35 -23.75 3.31
CA SER A 45 -0.42 -23.28 4.47
C SER A 45 -0.54 -21.75 4.48
N ASP A 46 -1.46 -21.19 5.26
CA ASP A 46 -1.64 -19.73 5.38
C ASP A 46 -0.37 -19.02 5.87
N THR A 47 0.37 -19.65 6.78
CA THR A 47 1.65 -19.13 7.27
C THR A 47 2.72 -19.14 6.19
N GLN A 48 2.77 -20.19 5.36
CA GLN A 48 3.69 -20.26 4.23
C GLN A 48 3.34 -19.25 3.14
N LEU A 49 2.06 -19.09 2.78
CA LEU A 49 1.62 -18.04 1.85
C LEU A 49 1.95 -16.63 2.37
N GLY A 50 1.81 -16.40 3.67
CA GLY A 50 2.19 -15.13 4.30
C GLY A 50 3.69 -14.83 4.15
N GLY A 51 4.55 -15.84 4.31
CA GLY A 51 6.00 -15.72 4.14
C GLY A 51 6.45 -15.46 2.70
N LEU A 52 5.63 -15.84 1.71
CA LEU A 52 5.93 -15.63 0.29
C LEU A 52 5.65 -14.21 -0.19
N ARG A 53 4.89 -13.41 0.56
CA ARG A 53 4.42 -12.08 0.12
C ARG A 53 5.54 -11.15 -0.37
N ALA A 54 6.69 -11.16 0.29
CA ALA A 54 7.84 -10.34 -0.10
C ALA A 54 8.54 -10.85 -1.37
N LYS A 55 8.50 -12.16 -1.61
CA LYS A 55 9.10 -12.80 -2.80
C LYS A 55 8.22 -12.61 -4.03
N ILE A 56 6.89 -12.69 -3.86
CA ILE A 56 5.91 -12.50 -4.94
C ILE A 56 5.97 -11.10 -5.56
N GLN A 57 6.39 -10.08 -4.81
CA GLN A 57 6.58 -8.73 -5.38
C GLN A 57 7.62 -8.67 -6.51
N LYS A 58 8.55 -9.64 -6.54
CA LYS A 58 9.59 -9.76 -7.58
C LYS A 58 9.27 -10.86 -8.60
N ALA A 59 8.15 -11.56 -8.45
CA ALA A 59 7.73 -12.66 -9.30
C ALA A 59 7.09 -12.16 -10.61
N SER A 60 6.88 -13.07 -11.57
CA SER A 60 6.20 -12.74 -12.82
C SER A 60 4.75 -12.27 -12.57
N SER A 61 4.14 -11.56 -13.52
CA SER A 61 2.75 -11.11 -13.39
C SER A 61 1.78 -12.28 -13.18
N GLU A 62 2.02 -13.41 -13.86
CA GLU A 62 1.24 -14.63 -13.76
C GLU A 62 1.33 -15.23 -12.34
N GLU A 63 2.52 -15.32 -11.76
CA GLU A 63 2.71 -15.80 -10.38
C GLU A 63 2.05 -14.87 -9.37
N GLN A 64 2.14 -13.55 -9.58
CA GLN A 64 1.45 -12.58 -8.74
C GLN A 64 -0.09 -12.71 -8.82
N ILE A 65 -0.63 -13.06 -9.99
CA ILE A 65 -2.06 -13.27 -10.19
C ILE A 65 -2.48 -14.57 -9.51
N ALA A 66 -1.76 -15.67 -9.71
CA ALA A 66 -2.05 -16.96 -9.08
C ALA A 66 -2.00 -16.88 -7.55
N TYR A 67 -0.98 -16.21 -7.00
CA TYR A 67 -0.87 -15.96 -5.55
C TYR A 67 -2.05 -15.13 -5.03
N ARG A 68 -2.42 -14.06 -5.74
CA ARG A 68 -3.57 -13.22 -5.36
C ARG A 68 -4.88 -13.99 -5.41
N HIS A 69 -5.06 -14.81 -6.45
CA HIS A 69 -6.28 -15.62 -6.62
C HIS A 69 -6.45 -16.61 -5.47
N GLU A 70 -5.40 -17.37 -5.14
CA GLU A 70 -5.44 -18.32 -4.02
C GLU A 70 -5.65 -17.60 -2.67
N TRP A 71 -4.99 -16.45 -2.47
CA TRP A 71 -5.20 -15.63 -1.28
C TRP A 71 -6.65 -15.15 -1.16
N HIS A 72 -7.24 -14.64 -2.25
CA HIS A 72 -8.63 -14.21 -2.28
C HIS A 72 -9.61 -15.38 -2.04
N LYS A 73 -9.35 -16.55 -2.61
CA LYS A 73 -10.14 -17.75 -2.41
C LYS A 73 -10.23 -18.12 -0.93
N ARG A 74 -9.10 -18.17 -0.22
CA ARG A 74 -9.08 -18.48 1.22
C ARG A 74 -9.76 -17.42 2.06
N LEU A 75 -9.64 -16.15 1.67
CA LEU A 75 -10.37 -15.07 2.33
C LEU A 75 -11.89 -15.20 2.16
N ALA A 76 -12.36 -15.71 1.02
CA ALA A 76 -13.77 -15.98 0.81
C ALA A 76 -14.27 -17.17 1.66
N GLU A 77 -13.46 -18.22 1.82
CA GLU A 77 -13.77 -19.39 2.65
C GLU A 77 -13.88 -19.06 4.14
N LEU A 78 -13.16 -18.04 4.63
CA LEU A 78 -13.25 -17.56 6.00
C LEU A 78 -14.56 -16.82 6.33
N GLY A 79 -15.40 -16.56 5.33
CA GLY A 79 -16.69 -15.88 5.49
C GLY A 79 -16.57 -14.37 5.70
N PRO A 80 -17.67 -13.62 5.52
CA PRO A 80 -17.69 -12.15 5.57
C PRO A 80 -17.24 -11.58 6.93
N ASP A 81 -17.39 -12.36 8.00
CA ASP A 81 -17.08 -11.92 9.37
C ASP A 81 -15.59 -12.04 9.73
N LYS A 82 -14.82 -12.87 9.01
CA LYS A 82 -13.37 -13.06 9.27
C LYS A 82 -12.46 -12.55 8.14
N GLY A 83 -12.96 -12.41 6.91
CA GLY A 83 -12.22 -11.87 5.77
C GLY A 83 -11.79 -10.40 5.94
N GLU A 84 -12.57 -9.60 6.69
CA GLU A 84 -12.25 -8.21 7.00
C GLU A 84 -11.08 -8.06 8.00
N TYR A 85 -10.72 -9.16 8.68
CA TYR A 85 -9.72 -9.18 9.76
C TYR A 85 -8.29 -9.51 9.29
N SER A 86 -8.12 -9.96 8.04
CA SER A 86 -6.84 -10.48 7.53
C SER A 86 -5.90 -9.42 6.96
N PHE A 87 -6.34 -8.18 6.72
CA PHE A 87 -5.43 -7.12 6.24
C PHE A 87 -4.35 -6.74 7.28
N ARG A 88 -4.43 -7.23 8.53
CA ARG A 88 -3.51 -6.85 9.61
C ARG A 88 -3.28 -7.87 10.74
N SER A 89 -3.40 -9.17 10.47
CA SER A 89 -3.09 -10.20 11.47
C SER A 89 -2.25 -11.33 10.88
N SER A 90 -1.01 -11.01 10.48
CA SER A 90 0.04 -12.03 10.62
C SER A 90 0.26 -12.17 12.12
N GLU A 91 0.12 -13.37 12.65
CA GLU A 91 0.19 -13.65 14.09
C GLU A 91 1.57 -13.38 14.70
N GLY A 92 2.58 -13.10 13.87
CA GLY A 92 3.89 -12.57 14.28
C GLY A 92 3.96 -11.05 14.51
N ASP A 93 2.92 -10.28 14.14
CA ASP A 93 2.95 -8.81 14.11
C ASP A 93 2.18 -8.16 15.29
N ARG A 94 1.81 -8.93 16.32
CA ARG A 94 1.19 -8.40 17.55
C ARG A 94 2.13 -7.46 18.32
N LYS A 95 3.45 -7.51 18.10
CA LYS A 95 4.42 -6.54 18.63
C LYS A 95 4.44 -5.19 17.88
N GLY A 96 3.86 -5.09 16.67
CA GLY A 96 3.89 -3.88 15.85
C GLY A 96 2.81 -2.83 16.18
N ARG A 97 1.72 -3.20 16.86
CA ARG A 97 0.65 -2.23 17.21
C ARG A 97 1.01 -1.31 18.40
N HIS A 98 2.00 -1.68 19.22
CA HIS A 98 2.50 -0.84 20.32
C HIS A 98 3.60 0.14 19.87
N GLY A 99 4.20 -0.05 18.69
CA GLY A 99 5.28 0.80 18.18
C GLY A 99 4.84 2.23 17.82
N GLY A 100 3.54 2.51 17.77
CA GLY A 100 3.02 3.84 17.50
C GLY A 100 3.32 4.83 18.62
N ILE A 101 2.88 4.52 19.84
CA ILE A 101 3.02 5.43 20.99
C ILE A 101 4.49 5.53 21.41
N ASN A 102 5.23 4.41 21.46
CA ASN A 102 6.64 4.43 21.83
C ASN A 102 7.47 5.33 20.90
N ARG A 103 7.20 5.29 19.58
CA ARG A 103 7.84 6.18 18.62
C ARG A 103 7.49 7.66 18.86
N TRP A 104 6.27 7.98 19.29
CA TRP A 104 5.90 9.35 19.64
C TRP A 104 6.48 9.79 20.99
N LYS A 105 6.57 8.87 21.96
CA LYS A 105 7.19 9.09 23.27
C LYS A 105 8.64 9.53 23.14
N GLU A 106 9.42 8.79 22.37
CA GLU A 106 10.82 9.14 22.08
C GLU A 106 10.92 10.44 21.26
N LYS A 107 10.12 10.59 20.21
CA LYS A 107 10.22 11.75 19.32
C LYS A 107 9.82 13.06 20.00
N LEU A 108 8.81 13.05 20.86
CA LEU A 108 8.30 14.25 21.52
C LEU A 108 8.85 14.41 22.95
N GLY A 109 9.62 13.44 23.46
CA GLY A 109 10.10 13.46 24.85
C GLY A 109 8.93 13.47 25.83
N LEU A 110 7.96 12.58 25.64
CA LEU A 110 6.77 12.51 26.49
C LEU A 110 7.11 11.90 27.85
N ASN A 111 6.62 12.50 28.93
CA ASN A 111 6.69 11.89 30.25
C ASN A 111 5.66 10.75 30.40
N GLU A 112 5.70 10.02 31.51
CA GLU A 112 4.79 8.88 31.73
C GLU A 112 3.32 9.29 31.81
N SER A 113 3.01 10.42 32.46
CA SER A 113 1.63 10.92 32.57
C SER A 113 1.04 11.27 31.21
N GLN A 114 1.79 11.99 30.37
CA GLN A 114 1.41 12.32 29.00
C GLN A 114 1.26 11.06 28.15
N SER A 115 2.17 10.10 28.30
CA SER A 115 2.14 8.82 27.57
C SER A 115 0.88 8.00 27.90
N ALA A 116 0.48 7.96 29.17
CA ALA A 116 -0.74 7.30 29.61
C ALA A 116 -2.00 7.97 29.01
N LYS A 117 -2.09 9.31 29.10
CA LYS A 117 -3.22 10.07 28.51
C LYS A 117 -3.32 9.87 26.99
N LEU A 118 -2.19 9.85 26.29
CA LEU A 118 -2.17 9.62 24.84
C LEU A 118 -2.57 8.19 24.47
N LYS A 119 -2.25 7.21 25.33
CA LYS A 119 -2.69 5.83 25.14
C LYS A 119 -4.21 5.73 25.22
N GLU A 120 -4.81 6.26 26.29
CA GLU A 120 -6.25 6.29 26.47
C GLU A 120 -6.96 7.04 25.33
N LEU A 121 -6.46 8.23 24.98
CA LEU A 121 -6.98 9.02 23.86
C LEU A 121 -6.95 8.24 22.54
N ARG A 122 -5.87 7.49 22.29
CA ARG A 122 -5.73 6.67 21.09
C ARG A 122 -6.71 5.51 21.08
N GLU A 123 -6.90 4.83 22.20
CA GLU A 123 -7.82 3.69 22.32
C GLU A 123 -9.27 4.15 22.09
N LYS A 124 -9.67 5.25 22.72
CA LYS A 124 -10.97 5.90 22.50
C LYS A 124 -11.16 6.29 21.02
N GLN A 125 -10.16 6.91 20.41
CA GLN A 125 -10.26 7.34 19.02
C GLN A 125 -10.30 6.15 18.05
N PHE A 126 -9.57 5.08 18.37
CA PHE A 126 -9.44 3.92 17.50
C PHE A 126 -10.78 3.22 17.30
N SER A 127 -11.58 3.03 18.35
CA SER A 127 -12.90 2.38 18.23
C SER A 127 -13.83 3.18 17.31
N LEU A 128 -13.89 4.50 17.47
CA LEU A 128 -14.71 5.40 16.64
C LEU A 128 -14.28 5.36 15.17
N VAL A 129 -12.97 5.44 14.90
CA VAL A 129 -12.45 5.42 13.53
C VAL A 129 -12.66 4.05 12.87
N VAL A 130 -12.56 2.95 13.62
CA VAL A 130 -12.79 1.60 13.09
C VAL A 130 -14.23 1.43 12.63
N ALA A 131 -15.21 1.87 13.42
CA ALA A 131 -16.62 1.80 13.05
C ALA A 131 -16.90 2.56 11.75
N GLU A 132 -16.46 3.83 11.67
CA GLU A 132 -16.66 4.66 10.47
C GLU A 132 -15.96 4.09 9.23
N ARG A 133 -14.77 3.50 9.40
CA ARG A 133 -14.05 2.85 8.28
C ARG A 133 -14.72 1.59 7.80
N LYS A 134 -15.26 0.76 8.70
CA LYS A 134 -15.98 -0.46 8.33
C LYS A 134 -17.19 -0.12 7.46
N GLU A 135 -17.96 0.88 7.88
CA GLU A 135 -19.11 1.34 7.10
C GLU A 135 -18.69 1.94 5.75
N LEU A 136 -17.62 2.75 5.73
CA LEU A 136 -17.08 3.30 4.48
C LEU A 136 -16.66 2.19 3.50
N VAL A 137 -16.02 1.12 3.97
CA VAL A 137 -15.64 -0.04 3.13
C VAL A 137 -16.89 -0.73 2.57
N SER A 138 -17.89 -0.98 3.41
CA SER A 138 -19.16 -1.57 2.97
C SER A 138 -19.86 -0.72 1.91
N LEU A 139 -19.95 0.60 2.10
CA LEU A 139 -20.55 1.51 1.14
C LEU A 139 -19.79 1.55 -0.20
N ASN A 140 -18.45 1.58 -0.17
CA ASN A 140 -17.64 1.53 -1.38
C ASN A 140 -17.83 0.22 -2.15
N ARG A 141 -17.96 -0.92 -1.43
CA ARG A 141 -18.27 -2.20 -2.05
C ARG A 141 -19.64 -2.17 -2.72
N GLN A 142 -20.67 -1.66 -2.04
CA GLN A 142 -22.02 -1.53 -2.61
C GLN A 142 -22.03 -0.62 -3.85
N LEU A 143 -21.30 0.50 -3.80
CA LEU A 143 -21.17 1.41 -4.94
C LEU A 143 -20.50 0.71 -6.13
N HIS A 144 -19.42 -0.02 -5.87
CA HIS A 144 -18.74 -0.81 -6.88
C HIS A 144 -19.69 -1.86 -7.47
N ASP A 145 -20.31 -2.69 -6.63
CA ASP A 145 -21.23 -3.75 -7.06
C ASP A 145 -22.40 -3.20 -7.88
N GLU A 146 -22.97 -2.04 -7.53
CA GLU A 146 -24.04 -1.38 -8.30
C GLU A 146 -23.54 -0.85 -9.65
N SER A 147 -22.33 -0.27 -9.68
CA SER A 147 -21.75 0.32 -10.88
C SER A 147 -21.40 -0.72 -11.95
N PHE A 148 -21.19 -1.97 -11.56
CA PHE A 148 -20.83 -3.08 -12.46
C PHE A 148 -22.02 -3.94 -12.91
N LYS A 149 -23.26 -3.58 -12.56
CA LYS A 149 -24.45 -4.27 -13.08
C LYS A 149 -24.67 -4.00 -14.57
N GLU A 150 -25.38 -4.91 -15.24
CA GLU A 150 -25.77 -4.74 -16.65
C GLU A 150 -26.66 -3.49 -16.87
N SER A 151 -27.52 -3.19 -15.90
CA SER A 151 -28.32 -1.95 -15.86
C SER A 151 -28.14 -1.27 -14.49
N PRO A 152 -27.13 -0.37 -14.36
CA PRO A 152 -26.86 0.33 -13.10
C PRO A 152 -27.98 1.29 -12.71
N ASP A 153 -28.40 1.26 -11.44
CA ASP A 153 -29.34 2.24 -10.89
C ASP A 153 -28.59 3.54 -10.51
N LYS A 154 -28.77 4.58 -11.33
CA LYS A 154 -28.14 5.90 -11.12
C LYS A 154 -28.54 6.55 -9.80
N ASN A 155 -29.80 6.43 -9.39
CA ASN A 155 -30.27 7.05 -8.15
C ASN A 155 -29.58 6.41 -6.95
N LYS A 156 -29.44 5.08 -6.96
CA LYS A 156 -28.73 4.35 -5.91
C LYS A 156 -27.23 4.67 -5.88
N ILE A 157 -26.60 4.84 -7.04
CA ILE A 157 -25.19 5.28 -7.13
C ILE A 157 -25.00 6.66 -6.49
N ASP A 158 -25.92 7.60 -6.78
CA ASP A 158 -25.88 8.96 -6.21
C ASP A 158 -26.06 8.92 -4.68
N GLU A 159 -27.04 8.15 -4.18
CA GLU A 159 -27.25 7.96 -2.75
C GLU A 159 -26.04 7.35 -2.04
N LEU A 160 -25.42 6.32 -2.64
CA LEU A 160 -24.24 5.66 -2.08
C LEU A 160 -23.06 6.64 -2.04
N SER A 161 -22.89 7.44 -3.10
CA SER A 161 -21.86 8.47 -3.19
C SER A 161 -22.04 9.56 -2.14
N GLU A 162 -23.27 10.00 -1.89
CA GLU A 162 -23.58 10.98 -0.83
C GLU A 162 -23.26 10.41 0.57
N LYS A 163 -23.64 9.14 0.82
CA LYS A 163 -23.34 8.43 2.08
C LYS A 163 -21.83 8.30 2.29
N ILE A 164 -21.07 7.95 1.24
CA ILE A 164 -19.60 7.89 1.27
C ILE A 164 -19.02 9.26 1.62
N GLY A 165 -19.51 10.33 1.00
CA GLY A 165 -19.10 11.71 1.31
C GLY A 165 -19.33 12.07 2.78
N LYS A 166 -20.50 11.74 3.32
CA LYS A 166 -20.83 11.93 4.76
C LYS A 166 -19.86 11.19 5.68
N LYS A 167 -19.46 9.96 5.34
CA LYS A 167 -18.47 9.18 6.11
C LYS A 167 -17.07 9.76 6.05
N HIS A 168 -16.63 10.26 4.89
CA HIS A 168 -15.37 11.01 4.80
C HIS A 168 -15.37 12.27 5.67
N ALA A 169 -16.47 13.03 5.66
CA ALA A 169 -16.62 14.19 6.53
C ALA A 169 -16.58 13.81 8.03
N ALA A 170 -17.24 12.71 8.42
CA ALA A 170 -17.18 12.19 9.79
C ALA A 170 -15.74 11.82 10.20
N LEU A 171 -15.01 11.09 9.35
CA LEU A 171 -13.60 10.75 9.59
C LEU A 171 -12.71 12.00 9.70
N ALA A 172 -12.96 13.04 8.90
CA ALA A 172 -12.23 14.30 8.97
C ALA A 172 -12.47 15.02 10.30
N ARG A 173 -13.73 15.08 10.77
CA ARG A 173 -14.08 15.64 12.09
C ARG A 173 -13.41 14.86 13.21
N LEU A 174 -13.49 13.53 13.18
CA LEU A 174 -12.82 12.65 14.15
C LEU A 174 -11.30 12.91 14.18
N LYS A 175 -10.64 13.03 13.02
CA LYS A 175 -9.22 13.38 12.95
C LYS A 175 -8.93 14.75 13.56
N SER A 176 -9.76 15.76 13.27
CA SER A 176 -9.62 17.11 13.81
C SER A 176 -9.76 17.13 15.34
N SER A 177 -10.80 16.50 15.88
CA SER A 177 -11.02 16.39 17.32
C SER A 177 -9.86 15.68 18.01
N HIS A 178 -9.37 14.57 17.45
CA HIS A 178 -8.22 13.85 18.00
C HIS A 178 -6.96 14.73 18.04
N LEU A 179 -6.69 15.53 17.00
CA LEU A 179 -5.55 16.44 16.98
C LEU A 179 -5.68 17.55 18.04
N SER A 180 -6.89 18.08 18.24
CA SER A 180 -7.17 19.08 19.29
C SER A 180 -6.96 18.50 20.69
N GLU A 181 -7.52 17.33 20.97
CA GLU A 181 -7.34 16.62 22.25
C GLU A 181 -5.87 16.23 22.49
N LEU A 182 -5.15 15.86 21.44
CA LEU A 182 -3.73 15.56 21.54
C LEU A 182 -2.91 16.83 21.84
N ALA A 183 -3.25 17.96 21.22
CA ALA A 183 -2.57 19.24 21.46
C ALA A 183 -2.73 19.75 22.91
N SER A 184 -3.83 19.42 23.58
CA SER A 184 -4.06 19.81 24.98
C SER A 184 -3.22 19.01 26.00
N ILE A 185 -2.73 17.81 25.61
CA ILE A 185 -1.84 16.98 26.45
C ILE A 185 -0.38 17.43 26.33
N LEU A 186 0.00 18.01 25.19
CA LEU A 186 1.38 18.40 24.88
C LEU A 186 1.71 19.80 25.41
N THR A 187 2.99 20.01 25.74
CA THR A 187 3.52 21.36 25.99
C THR A 187 3.63 22.16 24.69
N PRO A 188 3.73 23.51 24.75
CA PRO A 188 3.94 24.32 23.54
C PRO A 188 5.11 23.85 22.68
N ALA A 189 6.29 23.63 23.28
CA ALA A 189 7.48 23.15 22.56
C ALA A 189 7.27 21.76 21.92
N GLN A 190 6.52 20.87 22.57
CA GLN A 190 6.17 19.56 22.02
C GLN A 190 5.20 19.68 20.83
N ARG A 191 4.27 20.65 20.86
CA ARG A 191 3.36 20.92 19.74
C ARG A 191 4.12 21.42 18.52
N ASP A 192 5.07 22.33 18.70
CA ASP A 192 5.89 22.83 17.59
C ASP A 192 6.70 21.69 16.96
N LYS A 193 7.30 20.83 17.79
CA LYS A 193 8.03 19.64 17.31
C LYS A 193 7.10 18.67 16.56
N MET A 194 5.89 18.49 17.06
CA MET A 194 4.88 17.67 16.39
C MET A 194 4.49 18.27 15.02
N GLN A 195 4.30 19.58 14.95
CA GLN A 195 3.98 20.29 13.72
C GLN A 195 5.08 20.09 12.67
N THR A 196 6.34 20.28 13.04
CA THR A 196 7.49 20.02 12.15
C THR A 196 7.52 18.58 11.63
N ILE A 197 7.25 17.59 12.49
CA ILE A 197 7.17 16.17 12.08
C ILE A 197 6.03 15.93 11.09
N ARG A 198 4.89 16.61 11.27
CA ARG A 198 3.73 16.50 10.38
C ARG A 198 4.02 17.11 9.01
N ASP A 199 4.54 18.32 8.99
CA ASP A 199 4.79 19.08 7.76
C ASP A 199 5.85 18.37 6.91
N ALA A 200 6.89 17.81 7.56
CA ALA A 200 7.89 16.98 6.90
C ALA A 200 7.31 15.68 6.26
N ARG A 201 6.15 15.20 6.72
CA ARG A 201 5.45 14.05 6.11
C ARG A 201 4.54 14.48 4.97
N GLU A 202 3.88 15.61 5.10
CA GLU A 202 3.02 16.15 4.05
C GLU A 202 3.84 16.49 2.80
N LEU A 203 5.04 17.03 2.98
CA LEU A 203 6.01 17.27 1.91
C LEU A 203 6.50 16.00 1.21
N ARG A 204 6.38 14.82 1.84
CA ARG A 204 6.73 13.55 1.18
C ARG A 204 5.66 13.06 0.20
N GLY A 205 4.44 13.63 0.28
CA GLY A 205 3.37 13.47 -0.71
C GLY A 205 2.93 12.03 -1.04
N HIS A 206 1.78 11.92 -1.69
CA HIS A 206 1.31 10.67 -2.30
C HIS A 206 2.16 10.20 -3.50
N TYR A 207 3.24 10.93 -3.84
CA TYR A 207 4.19 10.63 -4.92
C TYR A 207 5.11 9.43 -4.64
N GLY A 208 4.93 8.74 -3.51
CA GLY A 208 5.65 7.51 -3.18
C GLY A 208 5.13 6.23 -3.85
N ARG A 209 4.12 6.29 -4.75
CA ARG A 209 3.89 5.20 -5.71
C ARG A 209 4.93 5.37 -6.82
N ARG A 210 6.07 4.74 -6.58
CA ARG A 210 7.16 4.57 -7.53
C ARG A 210 6.58 4.06 -8.85
N LEU A 211 6.58 4.90 -9.87
CA LEU A 211 6.54 4.48 -11.26
C LEU A 211 7.97 3.98 -11.56
N GLU A 212 8.27 2.76 -11.13
CA GLU A 212 9.41 1.97 -11.61
C GLU A 212 8.85 0.86 -12.51
#